data_AF-A0A7J3I3H9-F1
#
_entry.id   AF-A0A7J3I3H9-F1
#
_cell.length_a   1.000
_cell.length_b   1.000
_cell.length_c   1.000
_cell.angle_alpha   90.00
_cell.angle_beta   90.00
_cell.angle_gamma   90.00
#
_symmetry.space_group_name_H-M   'P 1'
#
loop_
_entity.id
_entity.type
_entity.pdbx_description
1 polymer ?
#
loop_
_entity_poly.entity_id
_entity_poly.type
_entity_poly.pdbx_seq_one_letter_code
_entity_poly.pdbx_strand_id
1 'polypeptide(L)' 'KVTVREVDGRLSIYVNCILNGSTSIDEAHRLAAEAENEVRKRILNVEEVNVHLEPEETKKD' A
#
# COMPACT_ATOMS: atom_id res chain seq x y z
N LYS A 1 2.45 7.87 1.49
CA LYS A 1 1.99 8.20 2.87
C LYS A 1 1.68 6.91 3.61
N VAL A 2 2.09 6.77 4.87
CA VAL A 2 1.75 5.61 5.72
C VAL A 2 0.91 6.09 6.89
N THR A 3 -0.13 5.33 7.25
CA THR A 3 -0.96 5.56 8.43
C THR A 3 -1.11 4.25 9.17
N VAL A 4 -0.86 4.28 10.49
CA VAL A 4 -0.99 3.12 11.36
C VAL A 4 -2.02 3.44 12.42
N ARG A 5 -2.93 2.50 12.67
CA ARG A 5 -3.87 2.54 13.79
C ARG A 5 -3.66 1.32 14.64
N GLU A 6 -3.73 1.49 15.95
CA GLU A 6 -3.67 0.40 16.91
C GLU A 6 -5.00 0.34 17.68
N VAL A 7 -5.58 -0.85 17.76
CA VAL A 7 -6.74 -1.15 18.60
C VAL A 7 -6.50 -2.49 19.26
N ASP A 8 -6.58 -2.54 20.60
CA ASP A 8 -6.36 -3.75 21.40
C ASP A 8 -5.07 -4.50 21.06
N GLY A 9 -3.97 -3.78 20.83
CA GLY A 9 -2.66 -4.35 20.49
C GLY A 9 -2.56 -4.89 19.06
N ARG A 10 -3.59 -4.71 18.21
CA ARG A 10 -3.58 -5.07 16.79
C ARG A 10 -3.42 -3.85 15.90
N LEU A 11 -2.66 -4.03 14.81
CA LEU A 11 -2.31 -2.95 13.90
C LEU A 11 -3.11 -3.03 12.60
N SER A 12 -3.71 -1.89 12.21
CA SER A 12 -4.23 -1.65 10.86
C SER A 12 -3.30 -0.66 10.15
N ILE A 13 -2.70 -1.08 9.04
CA ILE A 13 -1.69 -0.33 8.30
C ILE A 13 -2.25 0.05 6.92
N TYR A 14 -2.25 1.35 6.62
CA TYR A 14 -2.68 1.90 5.35
C TYR A 14 -1.49 2.57 4.67
N VAL A 15 -1.24 2.21 3.42
CA VAL A 15 -0.13 2.72 2.62
C VAL A 15 -0.69 3.29 1.33
N ASN A 16 -0.49 4.59 1.11
CA ASN A 16 -0.79 5.23 -0.17
C ASN A 16 0.53 5.49 -0.91
N CYS A 17 0.70 4.91 -2.09
CA CYS A 17 1.86 5.09 -2.94
C CYS A 17 1.47 5.74 -4.25
N ILE A 18 2.38 6.56 -4.78
CA ILE A 18 2.28 7.10 -6.12
C ILE A 18 3.16 6.23 -7.03
N LEU A 19 2.64 5.80 -8.18
CA LEU A 19 3.34 5.04 -9.20
C LEU A 19 3.44 5.84 -10.49
N ASN A 20 4.43 5.51 -11.32
CA ASN A 20 4.49 6.07 -12.67
C ASN A 20 3.18 5.79 -13.43
N GLY A 21 2.60 6.82 -14.05
CA GLY A 21 1.32 6.71 -14.77
C GLY A 21 1.33 5.76 -15.98
N SER A 22 2.51 5.32 -16.44
CA SER A 22 2.67 4.29 -17.47
C SER A 22 2.69 2.86 -16.94
N THR A 23 2.62 2.66 -15.61
CA THR A 23 2.58 1.33 -14.99
C THR A 23 1.27 0.63 -15.38
N SER A 24 1.36 -0.62 -15.83
CA SER A 24 0.16 -1.40 -16.14
C SER A 24 -0.64 -1.72 -14.87
N ILE A 25 -1.95 -1.93 -15.04
CA ILE A 25 -2.83 -2.29 -13.92
C ILE A 25 -2.37 -3.60 -13.27
N ASP A 26 -1.96 -4.59 -14.06
CA ASP A 26 -1.47 -5.88 -13.56
C ASP A 26 -0.20 -5.71 -12.71
N GLU A 27 0.73 -4.88 -13.16
CA GLU A 27 1.96 -4.60 -12.41
C GLU A 27 1.67 -3.81 -11.14
N ALA A 28 0.74 -2.85 -11.18
CA ALA A 28 0.28 -2.14 -10.00
C ALA A 28 -0.31 -3.12 -8.96
N HIS A 29 -1.20 -4.03 -9.37
CA HIS A 29 -1.75 -5.06 -8.48
C HIS A 29 -0.67 -5.97 -7.91
N ARG A 30 0.31 -6.37 -8.73
CA ARG A 30 1.45 -7.19 -8.27
C ARG A 30 2.26 -6.47 -7.20
N LEU A 31 2.59 -5.19 -7.41
CA LEU A 31 3.34 -4.37 -6.47
C LEU A 31 2.58 -4.15 -5.15
N ALA A 32 1.27 -3.89 -5.20
CA ALA A 32 0.43 -3.79 -4.01
C ALA A 32 0.45 -5.10 -3.21
N ALA A 33 0.19 -6.24 -3.86
CA ALA A 33 0.17 -7.54 -3.20
C ALA A 33 1.54 -7.92 -2.60
N GLU A 34 2.63 -7.60 -3.29
CA GLU A 34 3.99 -7.80 -2.79
C GLU A 34 4.24 -6.97 -1.52
N ALA A 35 3.92 -5.67 -1.56
CA ALA A 35 4.09 -4.78 -0.43
C ALA A 35 3.27 -5.22 0.80
N GLU A 36 1.99 -5.58 0.60
CA GLU A 36 1.15 -6.05 1.69
C GLU A 36 1.69 -7.35 2.32
N ASN A 37 2.15 -8.29 1.48
CA ASN A 37 2.73 -9.54 1.96
C ASN A 37 4.01 -9.31 2.76
N GLU A 38 4.89 -8.40 2.32
CA GLU A 38 6.11 -8.08 3.05
C GLU A 38 5.84 -7.43 4.41
N VAL A 39 4.80 -6.60 4.51
CA VAL A 39 4.36 -6.04 5.80
C VAL A 39 3.85 -7.15 6.71
N ARG A 40 2.95 -8.01 6.22
CA ARG A 40 2.39 -9.14 7.00
C ARG A 40 3.46 -10.12 7.48
N LYS A 41 4.50 -10.37 6.69
CA LYS A 41 5.61 -11.25 7.09
C LYS A 41 6.48 -10.68 8.22
N ARG A 42 6.64 -9.36 8.28
CA ARG A 42 7.59 -8.69 9.19
C ARG A 42 6.95 -8.18 10.48
N ILE A 43 5.64 -8.01 10.50
CA ILE A 43 4.91 -7.42 11.64
C ILE A 43 3.82 -8.39 12.11
N LEU A 44 4.08 -9.04 13.24
CA LEU A 44 3.31 -10.20 13.73
C LEU A 44 1.88 -9.89 14.21
N ASN A 45 1.60 -8.66 14.64
CA ASN A 45 0.30 -8.26 15.20
C ASN A 45 -0.54 -7.40 14.23
N VAL A 46 -0.29 -7.52 12.93
CA VAL A 46 -1.07 -6.86 11.91
C VAL A 46 -2.41 -7.57 11.73
N GLU A 47 -3.49 -6.83 11.87
CA GLU A 47 -4.85 -7.24 11.55
C GLU A 47 -5.18 -6.97 10.08
N GLU A 48 -4.79 -5.80 9.57
CA GLU A 48 -5.03 -5.41 8.18
C GLU A 48 -3.85 -4.64 7.60
N VAL A 49 -3.55 -4.90 6.33
CA VAL A 49 -2.70 -4.04 5.48
C VAL A 49 -3.49 -3.72 4.23
N ASN A 50 -3.59 -2.44 3.89
CA ASN A 50 -4.18 -1.99 2.64
C ASN A 50 -3.17 -1.09 1.91
N VAL A 51 -2.80 -1.47 0.69
CA VAL A 51 -1.93 -0.67 -0.17
C VAL A 51 -2.77 -0.06 -1.29
N HIS A 52 -2.96 1.26 -1.24
CA HIS A 52 -3.58 2.04 -2.29
C HIS A 52 -2.51 2.63 -3.21
N LEU A 53 -2.71 2.50 -4.52
CA LEU A 53 -1.79 2.97 -5.55
C LEU A 53 -2.50 4.01 -6.41
N GLU A 54 -1.88 5.16 -6.57
CA GLU A 54 -2.33 6.24 -7.44
C GLU A 54 -1.27 6.49 -8.52
N PRO A 55 -1.65 6.78 -9.78
CA PRO A 55 -0.67 7.23 -10.77
C PRO A 55 -0.16 8.63 -10.42
N GLU A 56 1.07 8.95 -10.82
CA GLU A 56 1.60 10.31 -10.79
C GLU A 56 0.66 11.24 -11.55
N GLU A 57 0.27 12.35 -10.91
CA GLU A 57 -0.49 13.38 -11.58
C GLU A 57 0.35 13.96 -12.73
N THR A 58 -0.02 13.66 -13.97
CA THR A 58 0.46 14.43 -15.10
C THR A 58 -0.17 15.81 -14.99
N LYS A 59 0.64 16.86 -14.79
CA LYS A 59 0.16 18.24 -14.96
C LYS A 59 -0.49 18.34 -16.33
N LYS A 60 -1.80 18.59 -16.36
CA LYS A 60 -2.47 19.05 -17.58
C LYS A 60 -2.08 20.51 -17.74
N ASP A 61 -1.27 20.80 -18.76
CA ASP A 61 -1.06 22.17 -19.25
C ASP A 61 -2.37 22.78 -19.75
#